data_AF-A0A1V4M8M8-F1
#
_entry.id   AF-A0A1V4M8M8-F1
#
_cell.length_a   1.000
_cell.length_b   1.000
_cell.length_c   1.000
_cell.angle_alpha   90.00
_cell.angle_beta   90.00
_cell.angle_gamma   90.00
#
_symmetry.space_group_name_H-M   'P 1'
#
loop_
_entity.id
_entity.type
_entity.pdbx_description
1 polymer ?
#
loop_
_entity_poly.entity_id
_entity_poly.type
_entity_poly.pdbx_seq_one_letter_code
_entity_poly.pdbx_strand_id
1 'polypeptide(L)'
;MKKVTLFIFGLVMACVLASSAYALQFTFSGSDAGGTGSATMDIVVDSNTVQVSLDNTSPLTLDDGTGVNAPGITGFGFQLDPDTLNLLTWTLTDRNGEDLSEEWELSEDNKWHGILIDYIPHVDHGISGALYNPMVTEGQAALPNYYTTAILTLVFNDTPILNTEDYYSPFVRMQNVGTNGAGSLKLSGEPVPEPATVLLVGTGLIGLIGFRKKFKK
;
A
#
# COMPACT_ATOMS: atom_id res chain seq x y z
N MET A 1 -10.03 -23.46 40.12
CA MET A 1 -10.86 -23.21 38.92
C MET A 1 -11.28 -21.75 38.80
N LYS A 2 -11.97 -21.14 39.77
CA LYS A 2 -12.45 -19.73 39.68
C LYS A 2 -11.39 -18.68 39.26
N LYS A 3 -10.15 -18.78 39.80
CA LYS A 3 -9.06 -17.83 39.48
C LYS A 3 -8.60 -17.90 38.02
N VAL A 4 -8.60 -19.09 37.43
CA VAL A 4 -8.20 -19.30 36.02
C VAL A 4 -9.27 -18.77 35.08
N THR A 5 -10.54 -19.00 35.39
CA THR A 5 -11.67 -18.47 34.61
C THR A 5 -11.69 -16.93 34.62
N LEU A 6 -11.44 -16.30 35.78
CA LEU A 6 -11.40 -14.84 35.88
C LEU A 6 -10.24 -14.23 35.09
N PHE A 7 -9.07 -14.88 35.12
CA PHE A 7 -7.90 -14.46 34.35
C PHE A 7 -8.14 -14.56 32.84
N ILE A 8 -8.71 -15.68 32.37
CA ILE A 8 -9.04 -15.86 30.95
C ILE A 8 -10.09 -14.83 30.50
N PHE A 9 -11.13 -14.60 31.31
CA PHE A 9 -12.16 -13.61 30.98
C PHE A 9 -11.60 -12.17 30.92
N GLY A 10 -10.73 -11.81 31.85
CA GLY A 10 -10.04 -10.51 31.84
C GLY A 10 -9.14 -10.33 30.62
N LEU A 11 -8.42 -11.39 30.23
CA LEU A 11 -7.59 -11.38 29.02
C LEU A 11 -8.45 -11.20 27.75
N VAL A 12 -9.56 -11.93 27.63
CA VAL A 12 -10.48 -11.81 26.49
C VAL A 12 -11.09 -10.41 26.41
N MET A 13 -11.53 -9.84 27.53
CA MET A 13 -12.09 -8.47 27.53
C MET A 13 -11.04 -7.41 27.18
N ALA A 14 -9.79 -7.57 27.62
CA ALA A 14 -8.71 -6.67 27.23
C ALA A 14 -8.43 -6.73 25.70
N CYS A 15 -8.60 -7.90 25.07
CA CYS A 15 -8.48 -8.05 23.62
C CYS A 15 -9.66 -7.44 22.84
N VAL A 16 -10.87 -7.36 23.42
CA VAL A 16 -12.05 -6.78 22.75
C VAL A 16 -12.03 -5.24 22.76
N LEU A 17 -11.32 -4.62 23.69
CA LEU A 17 -11.15 -3.17 23.77
C LEU A 17 -9.97 -2.64 22.94
N ALA A 18 -9.22 -3.52 22.27
CA ALA A 18 -8.22 -3.08 21.30
C ALA A 18 -8.94 -2.39 20.14
N SER A 19 -8.62 -1.11 19.92
CA SER A 19 -9.17 -0.26 18.87
C SER A 19 -9.11 -0.96 17.50
N SER A 20 -10.05 -0.62 16.62
CA SER A 20 -10.18 -1.14 15.25
C SER A 20 -9.07 -0.67 14.30
N ALA A 21 -7.87 -0.39 14.81
CA ALA A 21 -6.72 -0.09 13.99
C ALA A 21 -6.30 -1.38 13.28
N TYR A 22 -6.33 -1.36 11.95
CA TYR A 22 -5.84 -2.45 11.13
C TYR A 22 -4.84 -1.90 10.11
N ALA A 23 -3.90 -2.75 9.73
CA ALA A 23 -2.87 -2.47 8.76
C ALA A 23 -2.86 -3.58 7.72
N LEU A 24 -2.96 -3.23 6.45
CA LEU A 24 -2.89 -4.16 5.33
C LEU A 24 -1.70 -3.79 4.46
N GLN A 25 -0.86 -4.79 4.18
CA GLN A 25 0.30 -4.63 3.32
C GLN A 25 0.02 -5.23 1.95
N PHE A 26 0.42 -4.52 0.89
CA PHE A 26 0.27 -4.93 -0.49
C PHE A 26 1.61 -4.89 -1.21
N THR A 27 1.80 -5.83 -2.12
CA THR A 27 2.94 -5.88 -3.03
C THR A 27 2.47 -5.71 -4.47
N PHE A 28 3.28 -5.04 -5.28
CA PHE A 28 3.00 -4.79 -6.70
C PHE A 28 4.23 -5.21 -7.49
N SER A 29 4.04 -5.95 -8.59
CA SER A 29 5.14 -6.29 -9.50
C SER A 29 4.62 -6.56 -10.91
N GLY A 30 5.36 -6.12 -11.91
CA GLY A 30 5.14 -6.49 -13.31
C GLY A 30 6.29 -6.03 -14.19
N SER A 31 6.32 -6.49 -15.44
CA SER A 31 7.40 -6.18 -16.38
C SER A 31 6.85 -5.62 -17.68
N ASP A 32 7.53 -4.63 -18.25
CA ASP A 32 7.23 -4.06 -19.57
C ASP A 32 8.52 -3.51 -20.21
N ALA A 33 8.59 -3.54 -21.54
CA ALA A 33 9.72 -3.02 -22.33
C ALA A 33 11.13 -3.46 -21.82
N GLY A 34 11.22 -4.66 -21.25
CA GLY A 34 12.47 -5.27 -20.78
C GLY A 34 12.93 -4.85 -19.39
N GLY A 35 12.11 -4.13 -18.62
CA GLY A 35 12.39 -3.90 -17.21
C GLY A 35 11.17 -4.21 -16.33
N THR A 36 11.39 -4.15 -15.02
CA THR A 36 10.43 -4.54 -14.00
C THR A 36 10.10 -3.36 -13.10
N GLY A 37 8.80 -3.09 -12.93
CA GLY A 37 8.29 -2.15 -11.94
C GLY A 37 7.77 -2.91 -10.73
N SER A 38 8.15 -2.47 -9.52
CA SER A 38 7.61 -3.02 -8.27
C SER A 38 7.48 -1.97 -7.17
N ALA A 39 6.52 -2.20 -6.27
CA ALA A 39 6.28 -1.34 -5.12
C ALA A 39 5.75 -2.14 -3.93
N THR A 40 5.77 -1.52 -2.75
CA THR A 40 5.03 -1.97 -1.57
C THR A 40 4.16 -0.84 -1.04
N MET A 41 2.96 -1.16 -0.57
CA MET A 41 2.02 -0.20 0.00
C MET A 41 1.48 -0.75 1.32
N ASP A 42 1.67 -0.01 2.40
CA ASP A 42 1.06 -0.29 3.70
C ASP A 42 -0.07 0.71 3.94
N ILE A 43 -1.29 0.21 4.10
CA ILE A 43 -2.47 1.02 4.41
C ILE A 43 -2.86 0.75 5.85
N VAL A 44 -2.80 1.78 6.68
CA VAL A 44 -3.22 1.77 8.07
C VAL A 44 -4.47 2.61 8.22
N VAL A 45 -5.53 2.03 8.77
CA VAL A 45 -6.72 2.78 9.15
C VAL A 45 -6.79 2.85 10.67
N ASP A 46 -6.76 4.07 11.20
CA ASP A 46 -6.98 4.35 12.62
C ASP A 46 -8.10 5.37 12.76
N SER A 47 -9.25 4.90 13.24
CA SER A 47 -10.46 5.71 13.38
C SER A 47 -10.82 6.35 12.04
N ASN A 48 -10.90 7.69 11.95
CA ASN A 48 -11.22 8.41 10.72
C ASN A 48 -9.99 8.78 9.87
N THR A 49 -8.81 8.25 10.20
CA THR A 49 -7.57 8.56 9.49
C THR A 49 -7.07 7.35 8.72
N VAL A 50 -6.74 7.54 7.44
CA VAL A 50 -6.03 6.56 6.63
C VAL A 50 -4.62 7.07 6.38
N GLN A 51 -3.64 6.28 6.75
CA GLN A 51 -2.24 6.54 6.43
C GLN A 51 -1.77 5.47 5.44
N VAL A 52 -1.18 5.91 4.34
CA VAL A 52 -0.62 5.03 3.31
C VAL A 52 0.87 5.30 3.19
N SER A 53 1.68 4.27 3.42
CA SER A 53 3.12 4.29 3.15
C SER A 53 3.36 3.59 1.82
N LEU A 54 3.96 4.28 0.85
CA LEU A 54 4.23 3.77 -0.49
C LEU A 54 5.73 3.81 -0.78
N ASP A 55 6.30 2.66 -1.09
CA ASP A 55 7.71 2.49 -1.42
C ASP A 55 7.86 1.95 -2.84
N ASN A 56 8.65 2.65 -3.66
CA ASN A 56 9.06 2.12 -4.95
C ASN A 56 10.25 1.17 -4.74
N THR A 57 10.01 -0.12 -4.95
CA THR A 57 10.99 -1.20 -4.71
C THR A 57 11.58 -1.76 -5.99
N SER A 58 11.35 -1.10 -7.12
CA SER A 58 11.73 -1.60 -8.44
C SER A 58 13.22 -1.90 -8.53
N PRO A 59 13.62 -2.99 -9.23
CA PRO A 59 15.02 -3.28 -9.51
C PRO A 59 15.73 -2.11 -10.22
N LEU A 60 17.03 -1.95 -9.98
CA LEU A 60 17.83 -0.87 -10.57
C LEU A 60 18.42 -1.22 -11.95
N THR A 61 18.26 -2.46 -12.39
CA THR A 61 18.78 -3.00 -13.65
C THR A 61 17.64 -3.57 -14.47
N LEU A 62 17.75 -3.49 -15.81
CA LEU A 62 16.78 -4.14 -16.70
C LEU A 62 16.81 -5.67 -16.53
N ASP A 63 15.78 -6.34 -17.03
CA ASP A 63 15.55 -7.78 -16.80
C ASP A 63 16.62 -8.66 -17.45
N ASP A 64 17.28 -8.17 -18.51
CA ASP A 64 18.41 -8.85 -19.16
C ASP A 64 19.75 -8.64 -18.45
N GLY A 65 19.74 -7.87 -17.35
CA GLY A 65 20.93 -7.54 -16.56
C GLY A 65 21.81 -6.44 -17.17
N THR A 66 21.35 -5.78 -18.23
CA THR A 66 22.09 -4.70 -18.91
C THR A 66 21.37 -3.37 -18.77
N GLY A 67 22.11 -2.28 -18.57
CA GLY A 67 21.50 -0.95 -18.46
C GLY A 67 20.76 -0.69 -17.14
N VAL A 68 20.08 0.45 -17.10
CA VAL A 68 19.46 1.01 -15.90
C VAL A 68 17.95 0.86 -15.99
N ASN A 69 17.36 0.45 -14.89
CA ASN A 69 15.93 0.48 -14.69
C ASN A 69 15.59 1.54 -13.62
N ALA A 70 14.75 2.51 -13.97
CA ALA A 70 14.40 3.62 -13.10
C ALA A 70 12.92 3.99 -13.20
N PRO A 71 12.00 3.04 -12.96
CA PRO A 71 10.58 3.31 -13.01
C PRO A 71 10.19 4.29 -11.93
N GLY A 72 9.35 5.25 -12.31
CA GLY A 72 8.73 6.19 -11.39
C GLY A 72 7.27 5.82 -11.17
N ILE A 73 6.80 5.84 -9.92
CA ILE A 73 5.36 5.78 -9.65
C ILE A 73 4.77 7.15 -9.94
N THR A 74 3.76 7.20 -10.80
CA THR A 74 3.10 8.43 -11.29
C THR A 74 1.62 8.48 -10.94
N GLY A 75 1.14 7.48 -10.21
CA GLY A 75 -0.21 7.44 -9.67
C GLY A 75 -0.41 6.20 -8.82
N PHE A 76 -1.29 6.27 -7.84
CA PHE A 76 -1.68 5.14 -7.01
C PHE A 76 -3.07 5.39 -6.43
N GLY A 77 -3.75 4.34 -6.01
CA GLY A 77 -5.09 4.48 -5.47
C GLY A 77 -5.62 3.22 -4.84
N PHE A 78 -6.74 3.38 -4.14
CA PHE A 78 -7.42 2.33 -3.41
C PHE A 78 -8.86 2.75 -3.13
N GLN A 79 -9.72 1.76 -2.90
CA GLN A 79 -11.14 1.95 -2.67
C GLN A 79 -11.46 1.91 -1.17
N LEU A 80 -12.34 2.81 -0.73
CA LEU A 80 -12.80 2.89 0.66
C LEU A 80 -14.34 2.82 0.72
N ASP A 81 -14.86 2.18 1.75
CA ASP A 81 -16.26 2.13 2.12
C ASP A 81 -16.51 2.88 3.44
N PRO A 82 -17.72 3.42 3.67
CA PRO A 82 -18.83 3.51 2.72
C PRO A 82 -18.65 4.64 1.69
N ASP A 83 -19.39 4.59 0.59
CA ASP A 83 -19.47 5.68 -0.41
C ASP A 83 -19.90 7.05 0.17
N THR A 84 -20.41 7.10 1.40
CA THR A 84 -20.81 8.33 2.10
C THR A 84 -19.65 9.01 2.84
N LEU A 85 -18.43 8.48 2.74
CA LEU A 85 -17.24 9.13 3.28
C LEU A 85 -17.02 10.49 2.61
N ASN A 86 -16.72 11.49 3.43
CA ASN A 86 -16.28 12.80 2.95
C ASN A 86 -14.85 13.02 3.42
N LEU A 87 -13.95 13.23 2.46
CA LEU A 87 -12.57 13.63 2.76
C LEU A 87 -12.58 15.06 3.35
N LEU A 88 -11.96 15.22 4.50
CA LEU A 88 -11.82 16.51 5.17
C LEU A 88 -10.49 17.18 4.81
N THR A 89 -9.41 16.42 4.86
CA THR A 89 -8.06 16.89 4.55
C THR A 89 -7.22 15.74 4.00
N TRP A 90 -6.22 16.08 3.18
CA TRP A 90 -5.18 15.15 2.79
C TRP A 90 -3.83 15.84 2.74
N THR A 91 -2.76 15.06 2.89
CA THR A 91 -1.37 15.49 2.69
C THR A 91 -0.57 14.33 2.12
N LEU A 92 0.34 14.60 1.20
CA LEU A 92 1.33 13.63 0.72
C LEU A 92 2.72 14.15 1.07
N THR A 93 3.53 13.37 1.79
CA THR A 93 4.92 13.74 2.09
C THR A 93 5.91 12.73 1.56
N ASP A 94 7.13 13.18 1.29
CA ASP A 94 8.26 12.29 0.99
C ASP A 94 8.87 11.71 2.29
N ARG A 95 9.94 10.92 2.14
CA ARG A 95 10.62 10.27 3.28
C ARG A 95 11.31 11.25 4.22
N ASN A 96 11.58 12.47 3.76
CA ASN A 96 12.21 13.54 4.51
C ASN A 96 11.15 14.45 5.17
N GLY A 97 9.87 14.18 4.92
CA GLY A 97 8.74 15.00 5.40
C GLY A 97 8.49 16.25 4.57
N GLU A 98 9.06 16.34 3.35
CA GLU A 98 8.72 17.40 2.38
C GLU A 98 7.30 17.18 1.88
N ASP A 99 6.48 18.23 1.90
CA ASP A 99 5.10 18.19 1.42
C ASP A 99 5.08 18.22 -0.11
N LEU A 100 4.48 17.21 -0.70
CA LEU A 100 4.33 17.00 -2.15
C LEU A 100 2.89 17.27 -2.62
N SER A 101 2.03 17.80 -1.76
CA SER A 101 0.59 17.91 -2.05
C SER A 101 0.27 18.91 -3.16
N GLU A 102 1.19 19.82 -3.50
CA GLU A 102 1.01 20.80 -4.58
C GLU A 102 1.30 20.21 -5.97
N GLU A 103 2.11 19.15 -6.05
CA GLU A 103 2.51 18.49 -7.30
C GLU A 103 1.66 17.25 -7.63
N TRP A 104 0.77 16.86 -6.72
CA TRP A 104 -0.11 15.70 -6.85
C TRP A 104 -1.58 16.13 -6.74
N GLU A 105 -2.43 15.50 -7.54
CA GLU A 105 -3.87 15.69 -7.51
C GLU A 105 -4.52 14.47 -6.85
N LEU A 106 -5.27 14.73 -5.79
CA LEU A 106 -6.24 13.78 -5.28
C LEU A 106 -7.54 13.96 -6.07
N SER A 107 -7.94 12.90 -6.76
CA SER A 107 -9.22 12.81 -7.44
C SER A 107 -10.12 11.81 -6.73
N GLU A 108 -11.30 12.27 -6.33
CA GLU A 108 -12.43 11.42 -5.98
C GLU A 108 -13.21 11.17 -7.26
N ASP A 109 -12.82 10.16 -8.04
CA ASP A 109 -13.58 9.84 -9.26
C ASP A 109 -14.88 9.14 -8.86
N ASN A 110 -16.00 9.86 -9.04
CA ASN A 110 -17.36 9.35 -8.90
C ASN A 110 -17.63 8.06 -9.71
N LYS A 111 -16.77 7.69 -10.67
CA LYS A 111 -16.88 6.45 -11.45
C LYS A 111 -16.16 5.25 -10.85
N TRP A 112 -15.17 5.46 -9.99
CA TRP A 112 -14.36 4.37 -9.42
C TRP A 112 -14.52 4.23 -7.90
N HIS A 113 -15.40 5.03 -7.28
CA HIS A 113 -15.77 4.90 -5.86
C HIS A 113 -14.55 4.85 -4.92
N GLY A 114 -13.42 5.47 -5.29
CA GLY A 114 -12.15 5.29 -4.59
C GLY A 114 -11.26 6.53 -4.61
N ILE A 115 -10.22 6.48 -3.79
CA ILE A 115 -9.17 7.49 -3.73
C ILE A 115 -8.16 7.21 -4.83
N LEU A 116 -7.95 8.20 -5.69
CA LEU A 116 -6.95 8.17 -6.74
C LEU A 116 -6.01 9.36 -6.56
N ILE A 117 -4.73 9.08 -6.37
CA ILE A 117 -3.66 10.06 -6.23
C ILE A 117 -2.83 10.01 -7.49
N ASP A 118 -2.92 11.05 -8.29
CA ASP A 118 -2.26 11.16 -9.58
C ASP A 118 -1.23 12.27 -9.56
N TYR A 119 -0.07 11.99 -10.18
CA TYR A 119 0.90 13.05 -10.40
C TYR A 119 0.35 14.04 -11.44
N ILE A 120 0.38 15.34 -11.14
CA ILE A 120 -0.07 16.37 -12.09
C ILE A 120 1.10 16.66 -13.05
N PRO A 121 1.03 16.29 -14.33
CA PRO A 121 2.07 16.70 -15.27
C PRO A 121 2.00 18.22 -15.47
N HIS A 122 2.94 18.96 -14.90
CA HIS A 122 3.00 20.43 -15.00
C HIS A 122 3.34 20.99 -16.40
N VAL A 123 3.37 20.18 -17.47
CA VAL A 123 3.69 20.65 -18.83
C VAL A 123 3.01 19.82 -19.93
N ASP A 124 2.71 20.50 -21.06
CA ASP A 124 2.06 19.98 -22.28
C ASP A 124 2.76 18.79 -22.98
N HIS A 125 3.91 18.30 -22.47
CA HIS A 125 4.79 17.36 -23.19
C HIS A 125 5.39 16.21 -22.37
N GLY A 126 4.82 15.83 -21.23
CA GLY A 126 5.20 14.59 -20.55
C GLY A 126 5.03 14.61 -19.04
N ILE A 127 5.11 13.42 -18.43
CA ILE A 127 5.05 13.27 -16.97
C ILE A 127 6.36 13.79 -16.39
N SER A 128 6.30 15.01 -15.84
CA SER A 128 7.45 15.69 -15.25
C SER A 128 7.44 15.50 -13.75
N GLY A 129 7.76 14.30 -13.26
CA GLY A 129 7.92 13.98 -11.84
C GLY A 129 7.33 12.63 -11.47
N ALA A 130 7.96 11.95 -10.51
CA ALA A 130 7.54 10.65 -10.03
C ALA A 130 8.16 10.30 -8.67
N LEU A 131 7.57 9.31 -8.02
CA LEU A 131 8.12 8.66 -6.84
C LEU A 131 9.06 7.53 -7.26
N TYR A 132 10.36 7.74 -7.12
CA TYR A 132 11.41 6.79 -7.51
C TYR A 132 11.91 5.96 -6.33
N ASN A 133 12.53 4.82 -6.66
CA ASN A 133 13.30 4.04 -5.70
C ASN A 133 14.45 4.91 -5.16
N PRO A 134 14.66 5.01 -3.83
CA PRO A 134 15.70 5.84 -3.24
C PRO A 134 17.14 5.45 -3.61
N MET A 135 17.34 4.25 -4.17
CA MET A 135 18.64 3.77 -4.65
C MET A 135 18.90 4.11 -6.12
N VAL A 136 17.91 4.61 -6.86
CA VAL A 136 18.09 5.06 -8.25
C VAL A 136 18.97 6.31 -8.27
N THR A 137 20.04 6.28 -9.09
CA THR A 137 20.96 7.42 -9.27
C THR A 137 20.91 8.01 -10.67
N GLU A 138 20.34 7.30 -11.64
CA GLU A 138 20.28 7.68 -13.05
C GLU A 138 19.06 7.04 -13.75
N GLY A 139 18.78 7.45 -14.97
CA GLY A 139 17.70 6.88 -15.79
C GLY A 139 16.30 7.42 -15.49
N GLN A 140 16.14 8.36 -14.55
CA GLN A 140 14.86 9.01 -14.26
C GLN A 140 14.33 9.79 -15.48
N ALA A 141 13.01 9.84 -15.66
CA ALA A 141 12.40 10.41 -16.86
C ALA A 141 12.46 11.96 -16.91
N ALA A 142 12.03 12.62 -15.84
CA ALA A 142 11.98 14.08 -15.75
C ALA A 142 11.87 14.55 -14.28
N LEU A 143 12.43 15.73 -14.01
CA LEU A 143 12.33 16.41 -12.72
C LEU A 143 10.91 16.94 -12.47
N PRO A 144 10.50 17.11 -11.19
CA PRO A 144 11.23 16.76 -9.96
C PRO A 144 11.25 15.25 -9.65
N ASN A 145 12.38 14.75 -9.13
CA ASN A 145 12.52 13.36 -8.72
C ASN A 145 12.37 13.24 -7.21
N TYR A 146 11.33 12.56 -6.74
CA TYR A 146 11.11 12.31 -5.32
C TYR A 146 11.59 10.90 -4.98
N TYR A 147 12.41 10.77 -3.95
CA TYR A 147 12.97 9.49 -3.54
C TYR A 147 12.20 8.98 -2.32
N THR A 148 11.42 7.92 -2.52
CA THR A 148 10.48 7.37 -1.52
C THR A 148 11.18 6.68 -0.34
N THR A 149 10.50 6.39 0.78
CA THR A 149 9.07 6.27 1.13
C THR A 149 8.18 7.52 0.98
N ALA A 150 7.03 7.42 0.32
CA ALA A 150 6.00 8.47 0.33
C ALA A 150 4.88 8.14 1.33
N ILE A 151 4.38 9.14 2.06
CA ILE A 151 3.36 8.98 3.09
C ILE A 151 2.15 9.84 2.74
N LEU A 152 1.06 9.20 2.33
CA LEU A 152 -0.24 9.85 2.19
C LEU A 152 -0.99 9.76 3.53
N THR A 153 -1.52 10.88 3.99
CA THR A 153 -2.43 10.94 5.14
C THR A 153 -3.77 11.51 4.68
N LEU A 154 -4.85 10.79 4.93
CA LEU A 154 -6.23 11.17 4.62
C LEU A 154 -7.03 11.23 5.91
N VAL A 155 -7.82 12.28 6.12
CA VAL A 155 -8.74 12.40 7.26
C VAL A 155 -10.15 12.51 6.74
N PHE A 156 -11.03 11.64 7.22
CA PHE A 156 -12.43 11.56 6.83
C PHE A 156 -13.38 12.02 7.94
N ASN A 157 -14.64 12.23 7.58
CA ASN A 157 -15.72 12.53 8.52
C ASN A 157 -16.22 11.30 9.31
N ASP A 158 -15.89 10.09 8.87
CA ASP A 158 -16.24 8.81 9.50
C ASP A 158 -15.08 7.80 9.36
N THR A 159 -15.21 6.63 9.97
CA THR A 159 -14.21 5.54 9.89
C THR A 159 -14.29 4.83 8.54
N PRO A 160 -13.25 4.92 7.69
CA PRO A 160 -13.24 4.23 6.41
C PRO A 160 -12.91 2.75 6.56
N ILE A 161 -13.37 1.95 5.60
CA ILE A 161 -13.09 0.52 5.49
C ILE A 161 -12.41 0.30 4.14
N LEU A 162 -11.23 -0.30 4.13
CA LEU A 162 -10.55 -0.62 2.88
C LEU A 162 -11.33 -1.69 2.12
N ASN A 163 -11.75 -1.36 0.90
CA ASN A 163 -12.39 -2.31 0.01
C ASN A 163 -11.31 -3.01 -0.84
N THR A 164 -11.14 -4.30 -0.57
CA THR A 164 -10.18 -5.19 -1.24
C THR A 164 -10.88 -6.19 -2.17
N GLU A 165 -12.21 -6.08 -2.32
CA GLU A 165 -12.98 -6.95 -3.22
C GLU A 165 -12.91 -6.47 -4.67
N ASP A 166 -12.61 -5.18 -4.91
CA ASP A 166 -12.35 -4.67 -6.26
C ASP A 166 -10.97 -5.14 -6.76
N TYR A 167 -10.99 -5.76 -7.94
CA TYR A 167 -9.82 -6.33 -8.61
C TYR A 167 -8.71 -5.31 -8.90
N TYR A 168 -9.04 -4.03 -8.99
CA TYR A 168 -8.08 -2.96 -9.24
C TYR A 168 -7.72 -2.15 -7.98
N SER A 169 -8.12 -2.59 -6.78
CA SER A 169 -7.85 -1.88 -5.52
C SER A 169 -7.04 -2.76 -4.55
N PRO A 170 -5.87 -2.31 -4.06
CA PRO A 170 -5.16 -1.08 -4.45
C PRO A 170 -4.44 -1.23 -5.80
N PHE A 171 -4.00 -0.12 -6.39
CA PHE A 171 -3.15 -0.12 -7.58
C PHE A 171 -2.01 0.91 -7.50
N VAL A 172 -0.99 0.68 -8.32
CA VAL A 172 0.04 1.67 -8.67
C VAL A 172 0.18 1.80 -10.19
N ARG A 173 0.50 3.00 -10.67
CA ARG A 173 0.84 3.28 -12.07
C ARG A 173 2.31 3.66 -12.13
N MET A 174 3.04 3.00 -13.03
CA MET A 174 4.46 3.22 -13.22
C MET A 174 4.75 3.61 -14.66
N GLN A 175 5.71 4.51 -14.83
CA GLN A 175 6.26 4.93 -16.12
C GLN A 175 7.76 4.68 -16.12
N ASN A 176 8.37 4.66 -17.31
CA ASN A 176 9.81 4.46 -17.47
C ASN A 176 10.27 3.10 -16.89
N VAL A 177 9.51 2.06 -17.18
CA VAL A 177 9.72 0.70 -16.65
C VAL A 177 10.80 -0.07 -17.41
N GLY A 178 11.08 0.31 -18.65
CA GLY A 178 11.95 -0.45 -19.52
C GLY A 178 13.00 0.41 -20.20
N THR A 179 13.56 -0.14 -21.27
CA THR A 179 14.75 0.40 -21.92
C THR A 179 14.52 1.83 -22.42
N ASN A 180 15.44 2.76 -22.09
CA ASN A 180 15.45 4.15 -22.56
C ASN A 180 14.16 4.96 -22.28
N GLY A 181 13.53 4.85 -21.12
CA GLY A 181 12.29 5.61 -20.89
C GLY A 181 11.02 4.86 -21.24
N ALA A 182 11.12 3.71 -21.93
CA ALA A 182 9.96 3.03 -22.48
C ALA A 182 9.16 2.28 -21.41
N GLY A 183 7.91 1.95 -21.76
CA GLY A 183 7.06 1.08 -20.96
C GLY A 183 6.26 1.79 -19.88
N SER A 184 5.07 1.25 -19.64
CA SER A 184 4.10 1.76 -18.68
C SER A 184 3.33 0.60 -18.07
N LEU A 185 3.17 0.61 -16.75
CA LEU A 185 2.45 -0.42 -16.03
C LEU A 185 1.31 0.19 -15.20
N LYS A 186 0.19 -0.53 -15.12
CA LYS A 186 -0.80 -0.40 -14.06
C LYS A 186 -0.84 -1.73 -13.33
N LEU A 187 -0.39 -1.74 -12.09
CA LEU A 187 -0.24 -2.95 -11.27
C LEU A 187 -1.32 -2.98 -10.20
N SER A 188 -2.07 -4.07 -10.11
CA SER A 188 -2.95 -4.35 -8.97
C SER A 188 -2.13 -4.90 -7.81
N GLY A 189 -2.50 -4.55 -6.58
CA GLY A 189 -1.80 -4.98 -5.38
C GLY A 189 -2.25 -6.37 -4.93
N GLU A 190 -1.28 -7.20 -4.55
CA GLU A 190 -1.54 -8.49 -3.90
C GLU A 190 -1.36 -8.35 -2.38
N PRO A 191 -2.37 -8.69 -1.56
CA PRO A 191 -2.28 -8.57 -0.11
C PRO A 191 -1.27 -9.57 0.46
N VAL A 192 -0.41 -9.10 1.36
CA VAL A 192 0.55 -9.94 2.08
C VAL A 192 -0.15 -10.56 3.29
N PRO A 193 -0.16 -11.91 3.43
CA PRO A 193 -0.78 -12.55 4.58
C PRO A 193 -0.18 -12.08 5.91
N GLU A 194 -1.05 -11.65 6.84
CA GLU A 194 -0.59 -11.19 8.15
C GLU A 194 0.16 -12.30 8.92
N PRO A 195 1.31 -12.00 9.56
CA PRO A 195 2.04 -12.98 10.37
C PRO A 195 1.17 -13.59 11.48
N ALA A 196 0.23 -12.82 12.02
CA ALA A 196 -0.71 -13.26 13.05
C ALA A 196 -1.65 -14.36 12.54
N THR A 197 -2.12 -14.28 11.30
CA THR A 197 -2.97 -15.31 10.69
C THR A 197 -2.19 -16.61 10.54
N VAL A 198 -0.93 -16.55 10.10
CA VAL A 198 -0.05 -17.72 10.01
C VAL A 198 0.19 -18.33 11.39
N LEU A 199 0.46 -17.50 12.40
CA LEU A 199 0.65 -17.94 13.79
C LEU A 199 -0.63 -18.55 14.38
N LEU A 200 -1.79 -17.93 14.17
CA LEU A 200 -3.08 -18.41 14.67
C LEU A 200 -3.45 -19.76 14.05
N VAL A 201 -3.27 -19.91 12.73
CA VAL A 201 -3.47 -21.18 12.05
C VAL A 201 -2.48 -22.22 12.59
N GLY A 202 -1.20 -21.87 12.72
CA GLY A 202 -0.18 -22.77 13.26
C GLY A 202 -0.47 -23.24 14.69
N THR A 203 -0.82 -22.31 15.59
CA THR A 203 -1.14 -22.61 16.99
C THR A 203 -2.47 -23.36 17.14
N GLY A 204 -3.47 -23.03 16.32
CA GLY A 204 -4.74 -23.75 16.24
C GLY A 204 -4.57 -25.21 15.85
N LEU A 205 -3.74 -25.49 14.83
CA LEU A 205 -3.43 -26.85 14.40
C LEU A 205 -2.69 -27.65 15.48
N ILE A 206 -1.71 -27.05 16.17
CA ILE A 206 -1.01 -27.68 17.30
C ILE A 206 -2.00 -28.01 18.43
N GLY A 207 -2.92 -27.10 18.73
CA GLY A 207 -4.00 -27.30 19.70
C GLY A 207 -4.86 -28.52 19.36
N LEU A 208 -5.34 -28.62 18.12
CA LEU A 208 -6.17 -29.74 17.65
C LEU A 208 -5.44 -31.10 17.77
N ILE A 209 -4.15 -31.16 17.43
CA ILE A 209 -3.33 -32.37 17.60
C ILE A 209 -3.20 -32.74 19.09
N GLY A 210 -3.03 -31.75 19.97
CA GLY A 210 -2.98 -31.94 21.42
C GLY A 210 -4.29 -32.51 21.98
N PHE A 211 -5.44 -31.99 21.53
CA PHE A 211 -6.75 -32.48 21.95
C PHE A 211 -7.03 -33.92 21.50
N ARG A 212 -6.60 -34.32 20.29
CA ARG A 212 -6.78 -35.70 19.80
C ARG A 212 -6.16 -36.76 20.70
N LYS A 213 -5.04 -36.45 21.37
CA LYS A 213 -4.38 -37.39 22.30
C LYS A 213 -5.17 -37.61 23.59
N LYS A 214 -6.00 -36.63 23.99
CA LYS A 214 -6.78 -36.71 25.23
C LYS A 214 -8.03 -37.57 25.10
N PHE A 215 -8.64 -37.65 23.91
CA PHE A 215 -9.84 -38.46 23.64
C PHE A 215 -9.58 -39.93 23.31
N LYS A 216 -8.31 -40.37 23.28
CA LYS A 216 -7.94 -41.78 23.07
C LYS A 216 -7.66 -42.54 24.38
N LYS A 217 -8.03 -41.98 25.53
CA LYS A 217 -8.08 -42.67 26.83
C LYS A 217 -9.52 -42.68 27.31
#